data_AF-A0A399EE27-F1
#
_entry.id   AF-A0A399EE27-F1
#
_cell.length_a   1.000
_cell.length_b   1.000
_cell.length_c   1.000
_cell.angle_alpha   90.00
_cell.angle_beta   90.00
_cell.angle_gamma   90.00
#
_symmetry.space_group_name_H-M   'P 1'
#
loop_
_entity.id
_entity.type
_entity.pdbx_description
1 polymer ?
#
loop_
_entity_poly.entity_id
_entity_poly.type
_entity_poly.pdbx_seq_one_letter_code
_entity_poly.pdbx_strand_id
1 'polypeptide(L)'
;MLQQSRGLARPGLDPDPALEEQAEQAGRGFVPRPALRLGLAAGLEVELPADGRRVLDEGSALALRGAYRAVAHELARAYRRGSSAAEVAHALHKAEAATGMPLLEAVLTFLGRAEGLKAGLLRAYRGEEPQPAVAQASPALQRKAEAKPGEAWTRYYRGTAPQGGQGIAFDLKIHRAPDGRLSALYRVTPGSGITWRMTGAVLPNGSFYLERTDHGALVRGRYQNDNTLLVDYVRIVDERDPSPKPDDRKDLVFDNLVLEPSSDPLIEGASATGIEQTPRGTNLIQEIQTEPFVEAEDATRKRQESSDKPDDLDQLMGFKRKTPRYSVDQIQEARRRISLVKDEIERGNLYLLLQTKVIYRNQRDNNSTENGSKIGWKMCNLTSLAMALEVLGIKNPDQKKQFEDALEDYGRKNIRYWNRESPGNNGWKGLAESLYVKIDGQRYDVSVKFLLNPGANSRMPQDWWETTVLPELKSGNSIIMSVRGHIVRLQGMNNVGLVVDDPNGLADLSTYGGSDPITAMYSTNKERTNYANANAKEGSVGEGAKGEDNVWPWRSVVNHKWWWVAVLSLVKSN
;
A
#
# COMPACT_ATOMS: atom_id res chain seq x y z
N MET A 1 9.23 -42.83 -13.13
CA MET A 1 9.91 -42.63 -11.82
C MET A 1 8.89 -42.15 -10.80
N LEU A 2 8.14 -43.08 -10.20
CA LEU A 2 7.22 -42.85 -9.09
C LEU A 2 7.06 -44.20 -8.38
N GLN A 3 7.98 -44.47 -7.46
CA GLN A 3 7.90 -45.61 -6.56
C GLN A 3 8.69 -45.23 -5.31
N GLN A 4 8.00 -44.66 -4.31
CA GLN A 4 8.41 -44.69 -2.90
C GLN A 4 7.32 -44.05 -2.02
N SER A 5 6.29 -44.84 -1.71
CA SER A 5 5.42 -44.62 -0.54
C SER A 5 4.61 -45.89 -0.24
N ARG A 6 5.31 -46.99 0.05
CA ARG A 6 4.71 -48.14 0.75
C ARG A 6 5.41 -48.29 2.08
N GLY A 7 4.83 -47.68 3.10
CA GLY A 7 5.38 -47.73 4.45
C GLY A 7 4.45 -47.24 5.55
N LEU A 8 3.12 -47.28 5.37
CA LEU A 8 2.16 -47.02 6.44
C LEU A 8 0.83 -47.75 6.14
N ALA A 9 0.84 -49.08 6.24
CA ALA A 9 -0.38 -49.86 6.41
C ALA A 9 -0.07 -51.00 7.38
N ARG A 10 -0.67 -50.96 8.57
CA ARG A 10 -0.70 -52.13 9.46
C ARG A 10 -1.56 -53.21 8.77
N PRO A 11 -1.11 -54.47 8.70
CA PRO A 11 -1.96 -55.54 8.16
C PRO A 11 -3.16 -55.75 9.09
N GLY A 12 -4.39 -55.68 8.56
CA GLY A 12 -5.61 -56.10 9.27
C GLY A 12 -6.70 -55.04 9.49
N LEU A 13 -6.65 -53.88 8.85
CA LEU A 13 -7.83 -53.00 8.74
C LEU A 13 -8.36 -53.07 7.31
N ASP A 14 -9.61 -53.52 7.17
CA ASP A 14 -10.35 -53.41 5.91
C ASP A 14 -10.42 -51.93 5.49
N PRO A 15 -10.13 -51.61 4.21
CA PRO A 15 -10.29 -50.25 3.72
C PRO A 15 -11.76 -49.85 3.82
N ASP A 16 -12.02 -48.73 4.50
CA ASP A 16 -13.34 -48.14 4.61
C ASP A 16 -13.79 -47.68 3.21
N PRO A 17 -14.85 -48.26 2.62
CA PRO A 17 -15.34 -47.89 1.30
C PRO A 17 -15.67 -46.40 1.17
N ALA A 18 -16.03 -45.75 2.28
CA ALA A 18 -16.33 -44.31 2.30
C ALA A 18 -15.08 -43.45 2.07
N LEU A 19 -13.88 -43.93 2.44
CA LEU A 19 -12.62 -43.20 2.22
C LEU A 19 -12.12 -43.36 0.78
N GLU A 20 -12.37 -44.50 0.15
CA GLU A 20 -12.09 -44.67 -1.29
C GLU A 20 -13.01 -43.81 -2.14
N GLU A 21 -14.31 -43.72 -1.80
CA GLU A 21 -15.25 -42.86 -2.50
C GLU A 21 -14.91 -41.37 -2.35
N GLN A 22 -14.44 -40.94 -1.17
CA GLN A 22 -13.94 -39.58 -0.96
C GLN A 22 -12.65 -39.29 -1.75
N ALA A 23 -11.73 -40.26 -1.83
CA ALA A 23 -10.51 -40.11 -2.62
C ALA A 23 -10.80 -40.03 -4.13
N GLU A 24 -11.76 -40.81 -4.63
CA GLU A 24 -12.24 -40.72 -6.02
C GLU A 24 -12.93 -39.38 -6.30
N GLN A 25 -13.73 -38.85 -5.37
CA GLN A 25 -14.32 -37.52 -5.52
C GLN A 25 -13.27 -36.41 -5.55
N ALA A 26 -12.22 -36.50 -4.72
CA ALA A 26 -11.12 -35.55 -4.72
C ALA A 26 -10.25 -35.61 -5.99
N GLY A 27 -10.23 -36.75 -6.69
CA GLY A 27 -9.51 -36.94 -7.94
C GLY A 27 -10.23 -36.42 -9.19
N ARG A 28 -11.52 -36.06 -9.10
CA ARG A 28 -12.26 -35.46 -10.22
C ARG A 28 -11.87 -33.99 -10.33
N GLY A 29 -11.10 -33.65 -11.37
CA GLY A 29 -10.65 -32.29 -11.64
C GLY A 29 -11.78 -31.27 -11.56
N PHE A 30 -11.49 -30.12 -10.94
CA PHE A 30 -12.44 -29.01 -10.79
C PHE A 30 -12.91 -28.53 -12.17
N VAL A 31 -14.16 -28.82 -12.51
CA VAL A 31 -14.81 -28.23 -13.69
C VAL A 31 -15.32 -26.85 -13.25
N PRO A 32 -14.75 -25.74 -13.76
CA PRO A 32 -15.23 -24.41 -13.39
C PRO A 32 -16.71 -24.30 -13.74
N ARG A 33 -17.52 -23.91 -12.75
CA ARG A 33 -18.95 -23.68 -12.98
C ARG A 33 -19.12 -22.54 -13.99
N PRO A 34 -20.11 -22.61 -14.89
CA PRO A 34 -20.38 -21.53 -15.82
C PRO A 34 -20.63 -20.22 -15.05
N ALA A 35 -20.00 -19.13 -15.49
CA ALA A 35 -20.20 -17.79 -14.94
C ALA A 35 -21.13 -17.00 -15.88
N LEU A 36 -22.13 -16.36 -15.30
CA LEU A 36 -22.97 -15.36 -15.94
C LEU A 36 -22.25 -14.01 -15.92
N ARG A 37 -21.93 -13.45 -17.08
CA ARG A 37 -21.46 -12.07 -17.19
C ARG A 37 -22.66 -11.12 -17.20
N LEU A 38 -22.67 -10.19 -16.25
CA LEU A 38 -23.70 -9.18 -16.11
C LEU A 38 -23.11 -7.79 -16.35
N GLY A 39 -23.47 -7.17 -17.47
CA GLY A 39 -23.16 -5.75 -17.73
C GLY A 39 -24.09 -4.86 -16.90
N LEU A 40 -23.53 -4.15 -15.93
CA LEU A 40 -24.29 -3.31 -14.99
C LEU A 40 -24.42 -1.86 -15.45
N ALA A 41 -23.35 -1.31 -16.03
CA ALA A 41 -23.30 0.04 -16.60
C ALA A 41 -22.20 0.09 -17.69
N ALA A 42 -22.08 1.21 -18.40
CA ALA A 42 -21.02 1.39 -19.41
C ALA A 42 -19.62 1.17 -18.78
N GLY A 43 -18.90 0.15 -19.25
CA GLY A 43 -17.58 -0.22 -18.72
C GLY A 43 -17.59 -0.95 -17.37
N LEU A 44 -18.76 -1.31 -16.84
CA LEU A 44 -18.91 -2.08 -15.60
C LEU A 44 -19.57 -3.44 -15.89
N GLU A 45 -18.75 -4.48 -15.97
CA GLU A 45 -19.19 -5.88 -16.07
C GLU A 45 -18.77 -6.65 -14.83
N VAL A 46 -19.66 -7.52 -14.33
CA VAL A 46 -19.38 -8.42 -13.21
C VAL A 46 -19.70 -9.87 -13.59
N GLU A 47 -18.86 -10.80 -13.14
CA GLU A 47 -19.08 -12.24 -13.30
C GLU A 47 -19.79 -12.80 -12.06
N LEU A 48 -20.93 -13.46 -12.27
CA LEU A 48 -21.74 -14.11 -11.25
C LEU A 48 -21.76 -15.63 -11.49
N PRO A 49 -21.78 -16.48 -10.47
CA PRO A 49 -21.98 -17.92 -10.66
C PRO A 49 -23.38 -18.19 -11.25
N ALA A 50 -23.49 -19.00 -12.30
CA ALA A 50 -24.74 -19.15 -13.06
C ALA A 50 -25.86 -19.96 -12.37
N ASP A 51 -25.58 -20.66 -11.26
CA ASP A 51 -26.53 -21.61 -10.68
C ASP A 51 -26.85 -21.30 -9.20
N GLY A 52 -27.98 -20.63 -8.98
CA GLY A 52 -28.45 -20.16 -7.66
C GLY A 52 -29.56 -21.00 -7.02
N ARG A 53 -29.83 -22.24 -7.46
CA ARG A 53 -31.07 -22.94 -7.09
C ARG A 53 -30.97 -24.29 -6.37
N ARG A 54 -29.80 -24.84 -6.06
CA ARG A 54 -29.72 -26.05 -5.23
C ARG A 54 -28.58 -26.03 -4.22
N VAL A 55 -28.97 -26.22 -2.95
CA VAL A 55 -28.20 -26.51 -1.73
C VAL A 55 -26.71 -26.23 -1.86
N LEU A 56 -26.30 -25.04 -1.41
CA LEU A 56 -24.89 -24.69 -1.32
C LEU A 56 -24.32 -25.34 -0.05
N ASP A 57 -23.35 -26.24 -0.21
CA ASP A 57 -22.38 -26.51 0.85
C ASP A 57 -21.70 -25.20 1.31
N GLU A 58 -21.09 -25.22 2.49
CA GLU A 58 -20.50 -24.02 3.12
C GLU A 58 -19.44 -23.34 2.22
N GLY A 59 -18.71 -24.11 1.41
CA GLY A 59 -17.71 -23.58 0.48
C GLY A 59 -18.33 -22.79 -0.67
N SER A 60 -19.43 -23.30 -1.23
CA SER A 60 -20.18 -22.63 -2.29
C SER A 60 -20.87 -21.35 -1.78
N ALA A 61 -21.31 -21.33 -0.52
CA ALA A 61 -21.89 -20.14 0.12
C ALA A 61 -20.84 -19.03 0.35
N LEU A 62 -19.60 -19.39 0.73
CA LEU A 62 -18.50 -18.43 0.90
C LEU A 62 -18.03 -17.82 -0.42
N ALA A 63 -17.93 -18.62 -1.49
CA ALA A 63 -17.60 -18.14 -2.83
C ALA A 63 -18.68 -17.17 -3.35
N LEU A 64 -19.97 -17.48 -3.12
CA LEU A 64 -21.08 -16.57 -3.41
C LEU A 64 -20.90 -15.24 -2.66
N ARG A 65 -20.66 -15.28 -1.34
CA ARG A 65 -20.44 -14.07 -0.52
C ARG A 65 -19.27 -13.21 -1.02
N GLY A 66 -18.17 -13.83 -1.43
CA GLY A 66 -17.02 -13.14 -2.02
C GLY A 66 -17.37 -12.42 -3.32
N ALA A 67 -18.08 -13.09 -4.23
CA ALA A 67 -18.54 -12.51 -5.50
C ALA A 67 -19.51 -11.35 -5.27
N TYR A 68 -20.47 -11.46 -4.34
CA TYR A 68 -21.40 -10.37 -4.04
C TYR A 68 -20.71 -9.15 -3.43
N ARG A 69 -19.74 -9.38 -2.55
CA ARG A 69 -18.95 -8.29 -1.97
C ARG A 69 -18.16 -7.55 -3.04
N ALA A 70 -17.67 -8.25 -4.06
CA ALA A 70 -17.00 -7.64 -5.20
C ALA A 70 -17.94 -6.74 -6.02
N VAL A 71 -19.19 -7.18 -6.26
CA VAL A 71 -20.21 -6.36 -6.97
C VAL A 71 -20.46 -5.04 -6.23
N ALA A 72 -20.73 -5.09 -4.93
CA ALA A 72 -20.97 -3.89 -4.13
C ALA A 72 -19.74 -2.96 -4.08
N HIS A 73 -18.53 -3.52 -4.01
CA HIS A 73 -17.30 -2.76 -4.03
C HIS A 73 -17.06 -2.05 -5.37
N GLU A 74 -17.27 -2.73 -6.50
CA GLU A 74 -17.11 -2.13 -7.83
C GLU A 74 -18.16 -1.05 -8.10
N LEU A 75 -19.40 -1.21 -7.63
CA LEU A 75 -20.42 -0.15 -7.71
C LEU A 75 -20.04 1.08 -6.88
N ALA A 76 -19.54 0.89 -5.65
CA ALA A 76 -19.04 1.99 -4.82
C ALA A 76 -17.82 2.68 -5.47
N ARG A 77 -16.94 1.92 -6.11
CA ARG A 77 -15.78 2.44 -6.84
C ARG A 77 -16.17 3.20 -8.10
N ALA A 78 -17.12 2.69 -8.89
CA ALA A 78 -17.66 3.38 -10.06
C ALA A 78 -18.29 4.72 -9.65
N TYR A 79 -19.05 4.72 -8.56
CA TYR A 79 -19.64 5.96 -8.05
C TYR A 79 -18.57 6.99 -7.65
N ARG A 80 -17.52 6.55 -6.93
CA ARG A 80 -16.36 7.41 -6.58
C ARG A 80 -15.55 7.89 -7.78
N ARG A 81 -15.66 7.22 -8.92
CA ARG A 81 -14.98 7.59 -10.18
C ARG A 81 -15.83 8.50 -11.07
N GLY A 82 -17.00 8.92 -10.58
CA GLY A 82 -17.83 9.92 -11.24
C GLY A 82 -19.06 9.37 -11.98
N SER A 83 -19.39 8.08 -11.86
CA SER A 83 -20.71 7.61 -12.31
C SER A 83 -21.81 8.36 -11.57
N SER A 84 -22.94 8.67 -12.22
CA SER A 84 -24.04 9.38 -11.57
C SER A 84 -24.75 8.48 -10.55
N ALA A 85 -25.41 9.09 -9.57
CA ALA A 85 -26.22 8.36 -8.60
C ALA A 85 -27.32 7.52 -9.28
N ALA A 86 -27.90 8.02 -10.38
CA ALA A 86 -28.92 7.33 -11.15
C ALA A 86 -28.38 6.10 -11.88
N GLU A 87 -27.20 6.20 -12.50
CA GLU A 87 -26.55 5.05 -13.16
C GLU A 87 -26.18 3.96 -12.14
N VAL A 88 -25.63 4.35 -10.99
CA VAL A 88 -25.27 3.42 -9.92
C VAL A 88 -26.51 2.80 -9.29
N ALA A 89 -27.59 3.55 -9.11
CA ALA A 89 -28.88 3.05 -8.63
C ALA A 89 -29.49 2.04 -9.63
N HIS A 90 -29.47 2.34 -10.93
CA HIS A 90 -29.94 1.44 -11.97
C HIS A 90 -29.12 0.13 -12.00
N ALA A 91 -27.80 0.26 -11.92
CA ALA A 91 -26.88 -0.86 -11.83
C ALA A 91 -27.10 -1.71 -10.57
N LEU A 92 -27.38 -1.06 -9.43
CA LEU A 92 -27.80 -1.71 -8.19
C LEU A 92 -29.08 -2.53 -8.41
N HIS A 93 -30.16 -1.92 -8.89
CA HIS A 93 -31.42 -2.62 -9.17
C HIS A 93 -31.23 -3.82 -10.11
N LYS A 94 -30.41 -3.68 -11.15
CA LYS A 94 -30.08 -4.76 -12.08
C LYS A 94 -29.31 -5.90 -11.41
N ALA A 95 -28.35 -5.58 -10.55
CA ALA A 95 -27.59 -6.56 -9.78
C ALA A 95 -28.47 -7.27 -8.75
N GLU A 96 -29.31 -6.54 -8.01
CA GLU A 96 -30.25 -7.11 -7.04
C GLU A 96 -31.28 -8.02 -7.72
N ALA A 97 -31.81 -7.63 -8.90
CA ALA A 97 -32.72 -8.47 -9.68
C ALA A 97 -32.06 -9.77 -10.19
N ALA A 98 -30.78 -9.69 -10.61
CA ALA A 98 -30.05 -10.86 -11.09
C ALA A 98 -29.65 -11.83 -9.96
N THR A 99 -29.43 -11.30 -8.76
CA THR A 99 -28.88 -12.08 -7.63
C THR A 99 -29.92 -12.46 -6.58
N GLY A 100 -31.05 -11.76 -6.53
CA GLY A 100 -32.07 -11.89 -5.48
C GLY A 100 -31.63 -11.37 -4.11
N MET A 101 -30.56 -10.58 -4.04
CA MET A 101 -29.98 -10.08 -2.78
C MET A 101 -30.03 -8.55 -2.70
N PRO A 102 -30.26 -7.97 -1.50
CA PRO A 102 -30.14 -6.53 -1.29
C PRO A 102 -28.65 -6.15 -1.22
N LEU A 103 -28.21 -5.29 -2.14
CA LEU A 103 -26.82 -4.85 -2.29
C LEU A 103 -26.62 -3.39 -1.86
N LEU A 104 -27.71 -2.61 -1.76
CA LEU A 104 -27.65 -1.19 -1.37
C LEU A 104 -26.85 -0.95 -0.09
N GLU A 105 -27.14 -1.66 1.00
CA GLU A 105 -26.45 -1.46 2.29
C GLU A 105 -24.94 -1.75 2.21
N ALA A 106 -24.56 -2.76 1.42
CA ALA A 106 -23.16 -3.10 1.21
C ALA A 106 -22.44 -1.98 0.44
N VAL A 107 -23.07 -1.44 -0.61
CA VAL A 107 -22.53 -0.28 -1.36
C VAL A 107 -22.38 0.94 -0.45
N LEU A 108 -23.40 1.25 0.36
CA LEU A 108 -23.35 2.37 1.32
C LEU A 108 -22.25 2.19 2.36
N THR A 109 -22.04 0.95 2.85
CA THR A 109 -20.94 0.62 3.75
C THR A 109 -19.59 0.87 3.09
N PHE A 110 -19.42 0.45 1.83
CA PHE A 110 -18.19 0.68 1.08
C PHE A 110 -17.92 2.15 0.78
N LEU A 111 -18.95 2.98 0.64
CA LEU A 111 -18.80 4.44 0.48
C LEU A 111 -18.21 5.13 1.73
N GLY A 112 -18.22 4.48 2.90
CA GLY A 112 -17.50 4.96 4.08
C GLY A 112 -18.18 6.14 4.75
N ARG A 113 -17.50 7.29 4.91
CA ARG A 113 -18.05 8.53 5.52
C ARG A 113 -18.49 9.58 4.49
N ALA A 114 -18.59 9.22 3.21
CA ALA A 114 -19.00 10.13 2.14
C ALA A 114 -20.52 10.39 2.15
N GLU A 115 -21.01 11.12 3.15
CA GLU A 115 -22.45 11.32 3.40
C GLU A 115 -23.19 11.95 2.21
N GLY A 116 -22.54 12.85 1.45
CA GLY A 116 -23.10 13.42 0.22
C GLY A 116 -23.37 12.37 -0.86
N LEU A 117 -22.43 11.44 -1.09
CA LEU A 117 -22.60 10.34 -2.03
C LEU A 117 -23.68 9.37 -1.53
N LYS A 118 -23.67 8.99 -0.25
CA LYS A 118 -24.69 8.10 0.31
C LYS A 118 -26.10 8.67 0.14
N ALA A 119 -26.30 9.94 0.46
CA ALA A 119 -27.59 10.60 0.34
C ALA A 119 -28.04 10.69 -1.13
N GLY A 120 -27.11 11.03 -2.04
CA GLY A 120 -27.38 11.05 -3.48
C GLY A 120 -27.82 9.69 -4.01
N LEU A 121 -27.09 8.64 -3.66
CA LEU A 121 -27.40 7.27 -4.07
C LEU A 121 -28.69 6.75 -3.46
N LEU A 122 -28.95 7.01 -2.18
CA LEU A 122 -30.19 6.60 -1.50
C LEU A 122 -31.44 7.19 -2.15
N ARG A 123 -31.41 8.47 -2.52
CA ARG A 123 -32.52 9.12 -3.23
C ARG A 123 -32.72 8.53 -4.62
N ALA A 124 -31.63 8.43 -5.40
CA ALA A 124 -31.67 7.84 -6.73
C ALA A 124 -32.17 6.38 -6.70
N TYR A 125 -31.77 5.60 -5.69
CA TYR A 125 -32.20 4.22 -5.51
C TYR A 125 -33.71 4.10 -5.24
N ARG A 126 -34.30 5.06 -4.52
CA ARG A 126 -35.74 5.12 -4.24
C ARG A 126 -36.58 5.63 -5.40
N GLY A 127 -35.96 6.02 -6.52
CA GLY A 127 -36.66 6.66 -7.64
C GLY A 127 -37.17 8.05 -7.29
N GLU A 128 -36.64 8.68 -6.24
CA GLU A 128 -36.92 10.08 -5.96
C GLU A 128 -36.28 10.92 -7.08
N GLU A 129 -37.10 11.59 -7.89
CA GLU A 129 -36.60 12.55 -8.87
C GLU A 129 -35.66 13.53 -8.16
N PRO A 130 -34.55 13.95 -8.80
CA PRO A 130 -33.69 14.95 -8.22
C PRO A 130 -34.53 16.21 -8.00
N GLN A 131 -34.96 16.44 -6.76
CA GLN A 131 -35.41 17.76 -6.36
C GLN A 131 -34.24 18.67 -6.70
N PRO A 132 -34.42 19.65 -7.61
CA PRO A 132 -33.38 20.63 -7.82
C PRO A 132 -33.08 21.17 -6.44
N ALA A 133 -31.83 21.00 -5.99
CA ALA A 133 -31.38 21.67 -4.80
C ALA A 133 -31.85 23.11 -4.95
N VAL A 134 -32.61 23.62 -3.96
CA VAL A 134 -33.00 25.02 -3.94
C VAL A 134 -31.69 25.79 -3.92
N ALA A 135 -31.25 26.14 -5.13
CA ALA A 135 -30.12 26.98 -5.37
C ALA A 135 -30.55 28.32 -4.81
N GLN A 136 -30.10 28.64 -3.60
CA GLN A 136 -29.81 30.03 -3.30
C GLN A 136 -28.88 30.48 -4.42
N ALA A 137 -29.40 31.38 -5.26
CA ALA A 137 -28.78 31.82 -6.48
C ALA A 137 -27.36 32.36 -6.20
N SER A 138 -26.34 31.60 -6.58
CA SER A 138 -25.04 32.14 -6.93
C SER A 138 -24.98 32.30 -8.45
N PRO A 139 -24.59 33.47 -8.95
CA PRO A 139 -24.72 33.83 -10.36
C PRO A 139 -23.79 32.99 -11.23
N ALA A 140 -24.26 32.70 -12.45
CA ALA A 140 -23.63 31.96 -13.53
C ALA A 140 -22.08 31.95 -13.50
N LEU A 141 -21.50 30.88 -12.94
CA LEU A 141 -20.11 30.51 -13.21
C LEU A 141 -20.07 29.91 -14.62
N GLN A 142 -19.52 30.70 -15.54
CA GLN A 142 -19.09 30.28 -16.85
C GLN A 142 -18.34 28.94 -16.75
N ARG A 143 -18.80 27.92 -17.49
CA ARG A 143 -17.98 26.74 -17.82
C ARG A 143 -16.76 27.24 -18.60
N LYS A 144 -15.69 27.61 -17.90
CA LYS A 144 -14.39 27.87 -18.52
C LYS A 144 -13.86 26.54 -19.03
N ALA A 145 -13.49 26.54 -20.31
CA ALA A 145 -12.92 25.41 -21.04
C ALA A 145 -11.85 24.69 -20.20
N GLU A 146 -11.80 23.36 -20.34
CA GLU A 146 -10.71 22.52 -19.82
C GLU A 146 -9.37 23.15 -20.22
N ALA A 147 -8.59 23.57 -19.21
CA ALA A 147 -7.30 24.21 -19.45
C ALA A 147 -6.39 23.22 -20.17
N LYS A 148 -5.86 23.61 -21.33
CA LYS A 148 -4.97 22.75 -22.10
C LYS A 148 -3.67 22.50 -21.32
N PRO A 149 -3.03 21.33 -21.46
CA PRO A 149 -1.71 21.09 -20.90
C PRO A 149 -0.75 22.22 -21.29
N GLY A 150 -0.14 22.86 -20.28
CA GLY A 150 0.79 23.99 -20.47
C GLY A 150 0.18 25.39 -20.32
N GLU A 151 -1.13 25.53 -20.10
CA GLU A 151 -1.72 26.85 -19.83
C GLU A 151 -1.65 27.22 -18.35
N ALA A 152 -1.37 28.50 -18.08
CA ALA A 152 -1.41 29.05 -16.74
C ALA A 152 -2.86 29.27 -16.30
N TRP A 153 -3.19 28.97 -15.04
CA TRP A 153 -4.53 29.22 -14.53
C TRP A 153 -4.52 29.51 -13.03
N THR A 154 -5.60 30.13 -12.56
CA THR A 154 -5.88 30.34 -11.13
C THR A 154 -7.28 29.82 -10.81
N ARG A 155 -7.40 28.98 -9.78
CA ARG A 155 -8.66 28.39 -9.33
C ARG A 155 -8.79 28.53 -7.82
N TYR A 156 -10.02 28.62 -7.35
CA TYR A 156 -10.37 28.75 -5.95
C TYR A 156 -11.21 27.55 -5.54
N TYR A 157 -10.96 27.05 -4.34
CA TYR A 157 -11.61 25.89 -3.80
C TYR A 157 -12.00 26.14 -2.35
N ARG A 158 -13.09 25.52 -1.91
CA ARG A 158 -13.55 25.53 -0.52
C ARG A 158 -14.04 24.15 -0.14
N GLY A 159 -13.69 23.69 1.04
CA GLY A 159 -14.29 22.50 1.66
C GLY A 159 -14.46 22.68 3.15
N THR A 160 -15.28 21.85 3.78
CA THR A 160 -15.47 21.87 5.23
C THR A 160 -15.23 20.49 5.81
N ALA A 161 -14.32 20.40 6.78
CA ALA A 161 -14.04 19.18 7.52
C ALA A 161 -14.74 19.22 8.89
N PRO A 162 -15.44 18.15 9.31
CA PRO A 162 -15.95 18.06 10.67
C PRO A 162 -14.80 17.76 11.64
N GLN A 163 -14.51 18.67 12.59
CA GLN A 163 -13.54 18.42 13.66
C GLN A 163 -14.09 18.85 15.02
N GLY A 164 -14.23 17.91 15.95
CA GLY A 164 -14.70 18.22 17.31
C GLY A 164 -16.12 18.79 17.40
N GLY A 165 -16.99 18.51 16.42
CA GLY A 165 -18.39 19.00 16.40
C GLY A 165 -18.56 20.40 15.80
N GLN A 166 -17.48 21.11 15.46
CA GLN A 166 -17.50 22.34 14.68
C GLN A 166 -16.95 22.09 13.27
N GLY A 167 -17.57 22.67 12.25
CA GLY A 167 -17.07 22.59 10.87
C GLY A 167 -15.87 23.51 10.70
N ILE A 168 -14.75 22.97 10.25
CA ILE A 168 -13.58 23.75 9.84
C ILE A 168 -13.61 23.91 8.32
N ALA A 169 -13.85 25.14 7.85
CA ALA A 169 -13.72 25.50 6.45
C ALA A 169 -12.25 25.70 6.06
N PHE A 170 -11.89 25.17 4.90
CA PHE A 170 -10.59 25.29 4.27
C PHE A 170 -10.77 25.94 2.90
N ASP A 171 -10.28 27.16 2.75
CA ASP A 171 -10.24 27.89 1.49
C ASP A 171 -8.85 27.72 0.85
N LEU A 172 -8.79 27.43 -0.45
CA LEU A 172 -7.55 27.23 -1.20
C LEU A 172 -7.61 27.92 -2.56
N LYS A 173 -6.69 28.84 -2.84
CA LYS A 173 -6.44 29.42 -4.16
C LYS A 173 -5.19 28.81 -4.73
N ILE A 174 -5.27 28.11 -5.86
CA ILE A 174 -4.12 27.53 -6.55
C ILE A 174 -3.88 28.29 -7.85
N HIS A 175 -2.65 28.70 -8.08
CA HIS A 175 -2.14 29.16 -9.36
C HIS A 175 -1.18 28.11 -9.93
N ARG A 176 -1.45 27.64 -11.14
CA ARG A 176 -0.55 26.77 -11.90
C ARG A 176 0.13 27.61 -12.97
N ALA A 177 1.46 27.59 -12.97
CA ALA A 177 2.28 28.16 -14.04
C ALA A 177 2.30 27.24 -15.28
N PRO A 178 2.69 27.75 -16.47
CA PRO A 178 2.78 26.95 -17.69
C PRO A 178 3.67 25.70 -17.56
N ASP A 179 4.74 25.82 -16.76
CA ASP A 179 5.71 24.76 -16.48
C ASP A 179 5.21 23.71 -15.45
N GLY A 180 3.98 23.85 -14.94
CA GLY A 180 3.40 22.92 -13.99
C GLY A 180 3.72 23.21 -12.51
N ARG A 181 4.54 24.22 -12.21
CA ARG A 181 4.73 24.68 -10.82
C ARG A 181 3.44 25.25 -10.26
N LEU A 182 3.20 25.00 -8.98
CA LEU A 182 2.05 25.50 -8.25
C LEU A 182 2.51 26.56 -7.23
N SER A 183 1.78 27.66 -7.18
CA SER A 183 1.75 28.54 -6.01
C SER A 183 0.32 28.57 -5.47
N ALA A 184 0.16 28.61 -4.15
CA ALA A 184 -1.16 28.60 -3.56
C ALA A 184 -1.27 29.54 -2.36
N LEU A 185 -2.50 29.95 -2.07
CA LEU A 185 -2.89 30.62 -0.84
C LEU A 185 -3.93 29.77 -0.13
N TYR A 186 -3.81 29.56 1.18
CA TYR A 186 -4.85 28.89 1.96
C TYR A 186 -5.28 29.69 3.19
N ARG A 187 -6.51 29.42 3.65
CA ARG A 187 -7.09 29.97 4.88
C ARG A 187 -7.97 28.93 5.56
N VAL A 188 -7.94 28.90 6.89
CA VAL A 188 -8.74 27.98 7.72
C VAL A 188 -9.69 28.77 8.61
N THR A 189 -10.95 28.34 8.73
CA THR A 189 -11.98 28.98 9.56
C THR A 189 -12.77 27.92 10.35
N PRO A 190 -12.97 28.04 11.68
CA PRO A 190 -12.53 29.12 12.55
C PRO A 190 -11.01 29.09 12.76
N GLY A 191 -10.36 30.24 12.56
CA GLY A 191 -8.91 30.41 12.64
C GLY A 191 -8.57 31.90 12.66
N SER A 192 -7.29 32.25 12.56
CA SER A 192 -6.82 33.65 12.56
C SER A 192 -7.33 34.48 11.38
N GLY A 193 -7.94 33.86 10.37
CA GLY A 193 -8.34 34.51 9.11
C GLY A 193 -7.15 34.88 8.23
N ILE A 194 -5.92 34.59 8.67
CA ILE A 194 -4.68 34.85 7.93
C ILE A 194 -4.63 33.93 6.71
N THR A 195 -4.19 34.50 5.59
CA THR A 195 -3.98 33.77 4.35
C THR A 195 -2.49 33.47 4.20
N TRP A 196 -2.17 32.22 3.90
CA TRP A 196 -0.79 31.73 3.91
C TRP A 196 -0.35 31.23 2.54
N ARG A 197 0.90 31.51 2.16
CA ARG A 197 1.48 31.11 0.88
C ARG A 197 2.03 29.69 0.92
N MET A 198 1.81 28.93 -0.14
CA MET A 198 2.41 27.61 -0.37
C MET A 198 2.98 27.53 -1.78
N THR A 199 3.92 26.61 -1.98
CA THR A 199 4.49 26.27 -3.28
C THR A 199 4.47 24.76 -3.47
N GLY A 200 4.44 24.28 -4.70
CA GLY A 200 4.50 22.85 -4.97
C GLY A 200 4.45 22.53 -6.45
N ALA A 201 4.04 21.31 -6.78
CA ALA A 201 3.98 20.85 -8.16
C ALA A 201 2.87 19.82 -8.38
N VAL A 202 2.46 19.68 -9.63
CA VAL A 202 1.66 18.54 -10.11
C VAL A 202 2.62 17.40 -10.46
N LEU A 203 2.33 16.21 -9.96
CA LEU A 203 3.08 14.98 -10.22
C LEU A 203 2.61 14.32 -11.54
N PRO A 204 3.43 13.46 -12.17
CA PRO A 204 3.08 12.82 -13.45
C PRO A 204 1.78 12.01 -13.45
N ASN A 205 1.37 11.51 -12.28
CA ASN A 205 0.14 10.75 -12.08
C ASN A 205 -1.12 11.64 -11.91
N GLY A 206 -1.00 12.96 -12.04
CA GLY A 206 -2.10 13.92 -11.88
C GLY A 206 -2.42 14.31 -10.43
N SER A 207 -1.73 13.74 -9.45
CA SER A 207 -1.77 14.24 -8.07
C SER A 207 -0.94 15.52 -7.93
N PHE A 208 -1.12 16.26 -6.86
CA PHE A 208 -0.33 17.44 -6.53
C PHE A 208 0.09 17.42 -5.07
N TYR A 209 1.14 18.17 -4.77
CA TYR A 209 1.48 18.57 -3.42
C TYR A 209 1.67 20.08 -3.37
N LEU A 210 1.35 20.67 -2.21
CA LEU A 210 1.65 22.04 -1.84
C LEU A 210 2.29 21.99 -0.46
N GLU A 211 3.41 22.65 -0.31
CA GLU A 211 4.11 22.75 0.96
C GLU A 211 4.41 24.21 1.28
N ARG A 212 4.57 24.48 2.57
CA ARG A 212 5.04 25.75 3.09
C ARG A 212 6.22 25.51 4.00
N THR A 213 7.38 26.05 3.64
CA THR A 213 8.67 25.76 4.29
C THR A 213 8.79 26.32 5.70
N ASP A 214 8.14 27.44 6.00
CA ASP A 214 8.25 28.15 7.29
C ASP A 214 7.30 27.62 8.39
N HIS A 215 6.21 26.92 8.02
CA HIS A 215 5.21 26.43 9.00
C HIS A 215 4.87 24.94 8.86
N GLY A 216 5.57 24.20 7.99
CA GLY A 216 5.38 22.75 7.82
C GLY A 216 3.99 22.36 7.31
N ALA A 217 3.22 23.32 6.77
CA ALA A 217 1.91 23.02 6.21
C ALA A 217 2.08 22.22 4.92
N LEU A 218 1.37 21.09 4.82
CA LEU A 218 1.46 20.18 3.68
C LEU A 218 0.05 19.81 3.22
N VAL A 219 -0.22 19.98 1.94
CA VAL A 219 -1.47 19.58 1.29
C VAL A 219 -1.12 18.64 0.14
N ARG A 220 -1.65 17.42 0.16
CA ARG A 220 -1.53 16.44 -0.94
C ARG A 220 -2.92 16.08 -1.43
N GLY A 221 -3.09 15.98 -2.75
CA GLY A 221 -4.38 15.61 -3.31
C GLY A 221 -4.34 15.34 -4.80
N ARG A 222 -5.53 15.21 -5.40
CA ARG A 222 -5.72 14.97 -6.84
C ARG A 222 -6.90 15.76 -7.38
N TYR A 223 -6.77 16.18 -8.64
CA TYR A 223 -7.89 16.76 -9.39
C TYR A 223 -8.89 15.67 -9.74
N GLN A 224 -10.17 15.95 -9.57
CA GLN A 224 -11.25 15.12 -10.08
C GLN A 224 -11.82 15.68 -11.38
N ASN A 225 -12.51 14.82 -12.13
CA ASN A 225 -13.09 15.18 -13.43
C ASN A 225 -14.20 16.25 -13.33
N ASP A 226 -14.81 16.40 -12.16
CA ASP A 226 -15.84 17.40 -11.87
C ASP A 226 -15.25 18.75 -11.40
N ASN A 227 -13.94 18.94 -11.58
CA ASN A 227 -13.20 20.11 -11.12
C ASN A 227 -13.11 20.25 -9.59
N THR A 228 -13.50 19.24 -8.80
CA THR A 228 -13.20 19.22 -7.36
C THR A 228 -11.76 18.77 -7.10
N LEU A 229 -11.26 19.10 -5.91
CA LEU A 229 -10.01 18.53 -5.39
C LEU A 229 -10.35 17.50 -4.33
N LEU A 230 -9.87 16.27 -4.49
CA LEU A 230 -9.78 15.34 -3.37
C LEU A 230 -8.44 15.54 -2.71
N VAL A 231 -8.47 16.11 -1.51
CA VAL A 231 -7.30 16.30 -0.69
C VAL A 231 -7.15 15.09 0.21
N ASP A 232 -6.16 14.28 -0.11
CA ASP A 232 -5.86 13.03 0.59
C ASP A 232 -5.28 13.31 1.97
N TYR A 233 -4.53 14.41 2.11
CA TYR A 233 -3.87 14.80 3.35
C TYR A 233 -3.71 16.32 3.44
N VAL A 234 -4.11 16.89 4.57
CA VAL A 234 -3.77 18.25 4.97
C VAL A 234 -3.15 18.20 6.35
N ARG A 235 -1.97 18.78 6.52
CA ARG A 235 -1.34 19.06 7.82
C ARG A 235 -1.19 20.55 7.98
N ILE A 236 -1.73 21.11 9.05
CA ILE A 236 -1.56 22.52 9.42
C ILE A 236 -1.16 22.59 10.88
N VAL A 237 -0.02 23.21 11.14
CA VAL A 237 0.48 23.45 12.50
C VAL A 237 -0.32 24.60 13.12
N ASP A 238 -1.04 24.38 14.23
CA ASP A 238 -1.83 25.42 14.91
C ASP A 238 -0.90 26.41 15.63
N GLU A 239 -0.92 27.68 15.22
CA GLU A 239 -0.12 28.74 15.83
C GLU A 239 -0.64 29.18 17.21
N ARG A 240 -1.88 28.86 17.54
CA ARG A 240 -2.47 29.18 18.85
C ARG A 240 -1.96 28.25 19.95
N ASP A 241 -1.17 27.24 19.60
CA ASP A 241 -0.52 26.34 20.54
C ASP A 241 0.92 26.81 20.78
N PRO A 242 1.19 27.61 21.83
CA PRO A 242 2.53 28.15 22.12
C PRO A 242 3.50 27.07 22.65
N SER A 243 3.19 25.78 22.47
CA SER A 243 3.98 24.71 23.05
C SER A 243 5.40 24.70 22.45
N PRO A 244 6.45 24.75 23.30
CA PRO A 244 7.83 24.87 22.85
C PRO A 244 8.39 23.57 22.26
N LYS A 245 7.64 22.46 22.33
CA LYS A 245 8.04 21.16 21.81
C LYS A 245 7.25 20.84 20.53
N PRO A 246 7.91 20.51 19.41
CA PRO A 246 7.25 20.09 18.17
C PRO A 246 6.25 18.94 18.38
N ASP A 247 6.50 18.06 19.34
CA ASP A 247 5.68 16.86 19.62
C ASP A 247 4.36 17.15 20.34
N ASP A 248 4.20 18.33 20.95
CA ASP A 248 3.00 18.70 21.70
C ASP A 248 2.02 19.54 20.88
N ARG A 249 2.39 19.94 19.65
CA ARG A 249 1.56 20.79 18.79
C ARG A 249 0.37 20.00 18.26
N LYS A 250 -0.83 20.54 18.42
CA LYS A 250 -2.03 19.98 17.78
C LYS A 250 -2.07 20.31 16.30
N ASP A 251 -1.57 19.39 15.48
CA ASP A 251 -1.75 19.47 14.04
C ASP A 251 -3.23 19.28 13.66
N LEU A 252 -3.74 20.13 12.78
CA LEU A 252 -4.99 19.88 12.10
C LEU A 252 -4.70 18.93 10.94
N VAL A 253 -5.15 17.68 11.09
CA VAL A 253 -5.03 16.65 10.06
C VAL A 253 -6.40 16.37 9.46
N PHE A 254 -6.52 16.61 8.15
CA PHE A 254 -7.72 16.27 7.39
C PHE A 254 -7.41 15.17 6.37
N ASP A 255 -8.18 14.07 6.42
CA ASP A 255 -8.10 12.98 5.45
C ASP A 255 -9.34 12.99 4.55
N ASN A 256 -9.14 12.83 3.24
CA ASN A 256 -10.20 12.78 2.23
C ASN A 256 -11.12 14.02 2.21
N LEU A 257 -10.54 15.20 2.40
CA LEU A 257 -11.28 16.46 2.31
C LEU A 257 -11.59 16.77 0.84
N VAL A 258 -12.87 16.87 0.50
CA VAL A 258 -13.30 17.32 -0.82
C VAL A 258 -13.38 18.84 -0.82
N LEU A 259 -12.63 19.48 -1.72
CA LEU A 259 -12.73 20.92 -1.97
C LEU A 259 -13.47 21.17 -3.28
N GLU A 260 -14.58 21.89 -3.18
CA GLU A 260 -15.41 22.28 -4.32
C GLU A 260 -14.92 23.60 -4.92
N PRO A 261 -15.04 23.80 -6.26
CA PRO A 261 -14.77 25.09 -6.87
C PRO A 261 -15.55 26.22 -6.20
N SER A 262 -14.87 27.31 -5.90
CA SER A 262 -15.47 28.50 -5.31
C SER A 262 -15.31 29.70 -6.25
N SER A 263 -16.32 30.58 -6.26
CA SER A 263 -16.20 31.92 -6.86
C SER A 263 -15.68 32.97 -5.88
N ASP A 264 -15.63 32.65 -4.58
CA ASP A 264 -15.24 33.60 -3.55
C ASP A 264 -13.73 33.81 -3.62
N PRO A 265 -13.24 35.01 -3.98
CA PRO A 265 -11.81 35.25 -4.02
C PRO A 265 -11.27 35.23 -2.60
N LEU A 266 -10.21 34.44 -2.39
CA LEU A 266 -9.30 34.64 -1.27
C LEU A 266 -8.63 36.02 -1.46
N ILE A 267 -9.10 37.01 -0.71
CA ILE A 267 -8.51 38.34 -0.65
C ILE A 267 -7.19 38.20 0.11
N GLU A 268 -6.10 38.69 -0.47
CA GLU A 268 -4.83 38.85 0.23
C GLU A 268 -5.01 39.90 1.33
N GLY A 269 -5.46 39.47 2.51
CA GLY A 269 -5.34 40.24 3.74
C GLY A 269 -3.86 40.37 4.10
N ALA A 270 -3.48 41.53 4.66
CA ALA A 270 -2.11 41.95 5.01
C ALA A 270 -1.11 40.78 5.12
N SER A 271 -0.42 40.51 4.01
CA SER A 271 0.61 39.49 3.92
C SER A 271 1.74 39.84 4.89
N ALA A 272 2.02 38.96 5.85
CA ALA A 272 3.29 38.99 6.56
C ALA A 272 4.36 38.44 5.61
N THR A 273 4.99 39.27 4.79
CA THR A 273 6.34 39.04 4.20
C THR A 273 6.71 40.16 3.23
N GLY A 274 7.89 40.77 3.46
CA GLY A 274 8.55 41.67 2.53
C GLY A 274 9.60 40.95 1.67
N ILE A 275 9.79 41.53 0.48
CA ILE A 275 10.94 41.44 -0.45
C ILE A 275 10.96 40.25 -1.45
N GLU A 276 10.37 40.51 -2.63
CA GLU A 276 10.95 40.57 -4.00
C GLU A 276 12.17 39.67 -4.37
N GLN A 277 12.40 39.18 -5.60
CA GLN A 277 11.88 39.40 -6.96
C GLN A 277 12.41 38.25 -7.88
N THR A 278 11.79 38.05 -9.05
CA THR A 278 12.17 37.10 -10.13
C THR A 278 13.10 37.74 -11.18
N PRO A 279 13.68 36.94 -12.10
CA PRO A 279 13.64 37.34 -13.51
C PRO A 279 13.28 36.22 -14.51
N ARG A 280 12.84 36.68 -15.69
CA ARG A 280 12.19 36.01 -16.85
C ARG A 280 13.16 35.47 -17.91
N GLY A 281 12.61 34.60 -18.78
CA GLY A 281 13.01 34.35 -20.20
C GLY A 281 13.10 32.85 -20.52
N THR A 282 12.72 32.27 -21.67
CA THR A 282 12.13 32.70 -22.95
C THR A 282 11.71 31.40 -23.70
N ASN A 283 10.73 31.47 -24.62
CA ASN A 283 10.12 30.35 -25.36
C ASN A 283 10.94 29.82 -26.54
N LEU A 284 10.80 28.52 -26.86
CA LEU A 284 10.86 27.96 -28.23
C LEU A 284 10.14 26.58 -28.27
N ILE A 285 9.12 26.42 -29.12
CA ILE A 285 8.42 25.15 -29.41
C ILE A 285 8.51 24.89 -30.92
N GLN A 286 8.79 23.64 -31.30
CA GLN A 286 8.61 23.09 -32.65
C GLN A 286 7.51 22.00 -32.63
N GLU A 287 6.68 22.00 -33.67
CA GLU A 287 5.50 21.15 -33.90
C GLU A 287 5.83 19.68 -34.20
N ILE A 288 4.97 18.76 -33.76
CA ILE A 288 4.75 17.45 -34.38
C ILE A 288 3.24 17.19 -34.47
N GLN A 289 2.76 16.91 -35.67
CA GLN A 289 1.38 16.58 -36.05
C GLN A 289 1.01 15.14 -35.67
N THR A 290 -0.26 14.90 -35.31
CA THR A 290 -0.86 13.56 -35.19
C THR A 290 -2.25 13.54 -35.83
N GLU A 291 -2.55 12.44 -36.52
CA GLU A 291 -3.78 12.03 -37.22
C GLU A 291 -3.78 10.47 -37.23
N PRO A 292 -4.90 9.74 -37.40
CA PRO A 292 -5.80 9.43 -36.29
C PRO A 292 -6.05 7.91 -36.06
N PHE A 293 -6.97 7.71 -35.12
CA PHE A 293 -7.48 6.53 -34.42
C PHE A 293 -8.23 5.48 -35.27
N VAL A 294 -7.96 4.17 -35.08
CA VAL A 294 -8.85 3.03 -35.46
C VAL A 294 -8.75 1.84 -34.48
N GLU A 295 -9.91 1.50 -33.89
CA GLU A 295 -10.51 0.22 -33.41
C GLU A 295 -9.83 -0.77 -32.43
N ALA A 296 -10.13 -0.57 -31.15
CA ALA A 296 -10.96 -1.40 -30.22
C ALA A 296 -11.03 -2.95 -30.22
N GLU A 297 -10.30 -3.74 -31.01
CA GLU A 297 -10.23 -5.21 -30.79
C GLU A 297 -8.98 -5.67 -30.02
N ASP A 298 -8.08 -4.73 -29.71
CA ASP A 298 -6.75 -4.99 -29.14
C ASP A 298 -6.71 -4.90 -27.58
N ALA A 299 -7.82 -4.53 -26.93
CA ALA A 299 -7.85 -4.19 -25.50
C ALA A 299 -7.75 -5.41 -24.56
N THR A 300 -8.28 -6.56 -24.96
CA THR A 300 -8.26 -7.78 -24.15
C THR A 300 -6.88 -8.46 -24.19
N ARG A 301 -6.16 -8.34 -25.31
CA ARG A 301 -4.76 -8.76 -25.45
C ARG A 301 -3.82 -7.81 -24.70
N LYS A 302 -4.07 -6.50 -24.76
CA LYS A 302 -3.31 -5.47 -24.02
C LYS A 302 -3.41 -5.59 -22.49
N ARG A 303 -4.49 -6.14 -21.94
CA ARG A 303 -4.65 -6.29 -20.47
C ARG A 303 -3.77 -7.39 -19.90
N GLN A 304 -3.62 -8.50 -20.61
CA GLN A 304 -2.69 -9.59 -20.27
C GLN A 304 -1.24 -9.23 -20.64
N GLU A 305 -1.03 -8.42 -21.68
CA GLU A 305 0.29 -7.85 -21.98
C GLU A 305 0.75 -6.80 -20.95
N SER A 306 -0.15 -6.14 -20.22
CA SER A 306 0.24 -5.13 -19.22
C SER A 306 0.82 -5.72 -17.93
N SER A 307 0.44 -6.95 -17.55
CA SER A 307 0.98 -7.61 -16.35
C SER A 307 2.34 -8.28 -16.58
N ASP A 308 2.68 -8.57 -17.83
CA ASP A 308 3.93 -9.24 -18.24
C ASP A 308 5.03 -8.25 -18.68
N LYS A 309 4.73 -6.94 -18.75
CA LYS A 309 5.72 -5.93 -19.11
C LYS A 309 6.78 -5.78 -18.01
N PRO A 310 8.08 -5.71 -18.38
CA PRO A 310 9.14 -5.47 -17.42
C PRO A 310 8.97 -4.09 -16.77
N ASP A 311 9.11 -4.02 -15.45
CA ASP A 311 9.24 -2.75 -14.75
C ASP A 311 10.59 -2.08 -15.03
N ASP A 312 10.81 -0.86 -14.55
CA ASP A 312 12.02 -0.08 -14.84
C ASP A 312 13.30 -0.81 -14.40
N LEU A 313 13.24 -1.58 -13.31
CA LEU A 313 14.36 -2.38 -12.85
C LEU A 313 14.58 -3.61 -13.75
N ASP A 314 13.52 -4.30 -14.16
CA ASP A 314 13.60 -5.38 -15.13
C ASP A 314 14.18 -4.90 -16.46
N GLN A 315 13.81 -3.70 -16.91
CA GLN A 315 14.36 -3.05 -18.11
C GLN A 315 15.85 -2.73 -17.93
N LEU A 316 16.25 -2.16 -16.79
CA LEU A 316 17.66 -1.91 -16.46
C LEU A 316 18.48 -3.21 -16.46
N MET A 317 17.86 -4.31 -16.01
CA MET A 317 18.46 -5.65 -16.01
C MET A 317 18.45 -6.34 -17.39
N GLY A 318 17.77 -5.77 -18.38
CA GLY A 318 17.66 -6.32 -19.73
C GLY A 318 16.65 -7.46 -19.85
N PHE A 319 15.75 -7.63 -18.87
CA PHE A 319 14.68 -8.61 -18.95
C PHE A 319 13.59 -8.11 -19.90
N LYS A 320 13.13 -9.00 -20.78
CA LYS A 320 12.08 -8.70 -21.77
C LYS A 320 10.66 -8.81 -21.20
N ARG A 321 10.54 -9.38 -20.00
CA ARG A 321 9.28 -9.63 -19.31
C ARG A 321 9.46 -9.33 -17.84
N LYS A 322 8.33 -9.10 -17.16
CA LYS A 322 8.27 -8.92 -15.72
C LYS A 322 8.93 -10.11 -15.04
N THR A 323 9.87 -9.81 -14.14
CA THR A 323 10.53 -10.82 -13.32
C THR A 323 10.18 -10.51 -11.86
N PRO A 324 9.19 -11.20 -11.26
CA PRO A 324 8.68 -10.83 -9.94
C PRO A 324 9.72 -10.95 -8.82
N ARG A 325 10.61 -11.94 -8.93
CA ARG A 325 11.62 -12.26 -7.92
C ARG A 325 12.98 -12.52 -8.58
N TYR A 326 14.04 -12.02 -7.97
CA TYR A 326 15.42 -12.13 -8.43
C TYR A 326 16.17 -13.15 -7.59
N SER A 327 17.06 -13.91 -8.22
CA SER A 327 18.10 -14.65 -7.50
C SER A 327 19.09 -13.68 -6.84
N VAL A 328 19.85 -14.15 -5.86
CA VAL A 328 20.87 -13.29 -5.20
C VAL A 328 21.92 -12.78 -6.19
N ASP A 329 22.28 -13.57 -7.21
CA ASP A 329 23.18 -13.12 -8.27
C ASP A 329 22.57 -11.99 -9.12
N GLN A 330 21.28 -12.10 -9.44
CA GLN A 330 20.55 -11.03 -10.12
C GLN A 330 20.42 -9.79 -9.23
N ILE A 331 20.26 -9.94 -7.91
CA ILE A 331 20.26 -8.80 -6.97
C ILE A 331 21.63 -8.12 -6.95
N GLN A 332 22.74 -8.87 -6.87
CA GLN A 332 24.08 -8.29 -6.92
C GLN A 332 24.31 -7.49 -8.20
N GLU A 333 23.93 -8.05 -9.34
CA GLU A 333 24.02 -7.36 -10.64
C GLU A 333 23.09 -6.13 -10.71
N ALA A 334 21.86 -6.22 -10.20
CA ALA A 334 20.93 -5.11 -10.12
C ALA A 334 21.52 -3.96 -9.31
N ARG A 335 22.05 -4.22 -8.11
CA ARG A 335 22.72 -3.20 -7.29
C ARG A 335 23.88 -2.55 -8.02
N ARG A 336 24.70 -3.35 -8.73
CA ARG A 336 25.81 -2.85 -9.54
C ARG A 336 25.30 -1.88 -10.61
N ARG A 337 24.25 -2.24 -11.37
CA ARG A 337 23.66 -1.36 -12.39
C ARG A 337 23.01 -0.11 -11.81
N ILE A 338 22.25 -0.24 -10.74
CA ILE A 338 21.60 0.89 -10.05
C ILE A 338 22.67 1.88 -9.57
N SER A 339 23.82 1.41 -9.08
CA SER A 339 24.93 2.28 -8.64
C SER A 339 25.52 3.15 -9.75
N LEU A 340 25.34 2.76 -11.02
CA LEU A 340 25.80 3.51 -12.19
C LEU A 340 24.79 4.56 -12.67
N VAL A 341 23.55 4.53 -12.15
CA VAL A 341 22.51 5.51 -12.47
C VAL A 341 22.86 6.86 -11.82
N LYS A 342 22.95 7.90 -12.66
CA LYS A 342 23.38 9.25 -12.23
C LYS A 342 22.25 10.05 -11.59
N ASP A 343 21.03 9.92 -12.08
CA ASP A 343 19.88 10.60 -11.51
C ASP A 343 19.53 9.98 -10.15
N GLU A 344 19.58 10.79 -9.10
CA GLU A 344 19.42 10.28 -7.73
C GLU A 344 17.99 9.85 -7.43
N ILE A 345 17.01 10.46 -8.09
CA ILE A 345 15.59 10.14 -7.91
C ILE A 345 15.30 8.80 -8.58
N GLU A 346 15.73 8.62 -9.82
CA GLU A 346 15.64 7.36 -10.57
C GLU A 346 16.37 6.24 -9.83
N ARG A 347 17.61 6.48 -9.40
CA ARG A 347 18.40 5.53 -8.60
C ARG A 347 17.66 5.12 -7.32
N GLY A 348 17.09 6.09 -6.61
CA GLY A 348 16.30 5.83 -5.41
C GLY A 348 15.05 5.01 -5.68
N ASN A 349 14.34 5.29 -6.78
CA ASN A 349 13.16 4.53 -7.19
C ASN A 349 13.51 3.10 -7.59
N LEU A 350 14.63 2.89 -8.29
CA LEU A 350 15.12 1.56 -8.65
C LEU A 350 15.51 0.73 -7.41
N TYR A 351 16.12 1.36 -6.41
CA TYR A 351 16.38 0.67 -5.13
C TYR A 351 15.08 0.29 -4.41
N LEU A 352 14.04 1.12 -4.46
CA LEU A 352 12.72 0.75 -3.93
C LEU A 352 12.10 -0.43 -4.70
N LEU A 353 12.20 -0.45 -6.03
CA LEU A 353 11.78 -1.61 -6.83
C LEU A 353 12.56 -2.87 -6.45
N LEU A 354 13.87 -2.76 -6.22
CA LEU A 354 14.71 -3.89 -5.82
C LEU A 354 14.24 -4.53 -4.52
N GLN A 355 13.71 -3.74 -3.56
CA GLN A 355 13.15 -4.28 -2.32
C GLN A 355 12.07 -5.33 -2.60
N THR A 356 11.27 -5.13 -3.65
CA THR A 356 10.16 -6.03 -4.03
C THR A 356 10.62 -7.29 -4.76
N LYS A 357 11.90 -7.40 -5.13
CA LYS A 357 12.41 -8.53 -5.93
C LYS A 357 12.96 -9.67 -5.08
N VAL A 358 13.01 -9.54 -3.76
CA VAL A 358 13.53 -10.59 -2.87
C VAL A 358 12.53 -11.72 -2.70
N ILE A 359 13.05 -12.95 -2.63
CA ILE A 359 12.24 -14.15 -2.39
C ILE A 359 11.66 -14.07 -0.98
N TYR A 360 10.33 -14.13 -0.87
CA TYR A 360 9.66 -14.22 0.42
C TYR A 360 10.03 -15.51 1.16
N ARG A 361 10.23 -15.41 2.47
CA ARG A 361 10.59 -16.52 3.35
C ARG A 361 9.64 -16.59 4.53
N ASN A 362 9.19 -17.79 4.85
CA ASN A 362 8.26 -18.03 5.95
C ASN A 362 8.93 -18.86 7.05
N GLN A 363 8.92 -18.34 8.28
CA GLN A 363 9.60 -18.96 9.41
C GLN A 363 9.04 -20.34 9.77
N ARG A 364 7.83 -20.68 9.30
CA ARG A 364 7.18 -21.97 9.54
C ARG A 364 7.75 -23.09 8.68
N ASP A 365 8.47 -22.73 7.62
CA ASP A 365 9.15 -23.67 6.74
C ASP A 365 10.56 -24.04 7.25
N ASN A 366 11.08 -23.26 8.20
CA ASN A 366 12.39 -23.48 8.83
C ASN A 366 12.51 -24.89 9.43
N ASN A 367 13.67 -25.50 9.23
CA ASN A 367 13.99 -26.86 9.68
C ASN A 367 14.94 -26.91 10.86
N SER A 368 15.46 -25.76 11.32
CA SER A 368 16.31 -25.66 12.50
C SER A 368 15.65 -26.29 13.74
N THR A 369 16.47 -26.98 14.54
CA THR A 369 16.04 -27.67 15.75
C THR A 369 16.85 -27.26 16.97
N GLU A 370 16.20 -27.24 18.14
CA GLU A 370 16.82 -27.07 19.45
C GLU A 370 16.28 -28.13 20.39
N ASN A 371 17.16 -28.87 21.07
CA ASN A 371 16.79 -30.01 21.92
C ASN A 371 15.85 -31.01 21.21
N GLY A 372 16.10 -31.28 19.93
CA GLY A 372 15.30 -32.19 19.10
C GLY A 372 13.96 -31.64 18.59
N SER A 373 13.59 -30.41 18.96
CA SER A 373 12.32 -29.78 18.56
C SER A 373 12.53 -28.71 17.50
N LYS A 374 11.64 -28.62 16.49
CA LYS A 374 11.67 -27.52 15.50
C LYS A 374 11.46 -26.17 16.17
N ILE A 375 12.27 -25.18 15.79
CA ILE A 375 12.24 -23.83 16.38
C ILE A 375 11.76 -22.74 15.43
N GLY A 376 11.27 -23.08 14.23
CA GLY A 376 10.79 -22.10 13.24
C GLY A 376 9.79 -21.07 13.79
N TRP A 377 8.96 -21.45 14.78
CA TRP A 377 8.03 -20.54 15.45
C TRP A 377 8.69 -19.39 16.24
N LYS A 378 9.99 -19.47 16.55
CA LYS A 378 10.80 -18.42 17.21
C LYS A 378 11.81 -17.74 16.28
N MET A 379 11.71 -17.95 14.96
CA MET A 379 12.72 -17.51 14.00
C MET A 379 12.28 -16.33 13.12
N CYS A 380 11.33 -15.51 13.58
CA CYS A 380 10.92 -14.29 12.87
C CYS A 380 12.12 -13.36 12.59
N ASN A 381 13.05 -13.27 13.54
CA ASN A 381 14.31 -12.55 13.43
C ASN A 381 15.18 -13.03 12.26
N LEU A 382 15.56 -14.31 12.23
CA LEU A 382 16.49 -14.85 11.24
C LEU A 382 15.85 -14.97 9.86
N THR A 383 14.54 -15.22 9.79
CA THR A 383 13.78 -15.25 8.54
C THR A 383 13.69 -13.86 7.92
N SER A 384 13.36 -12.83 8.71
CA SER A 384 13.40 -11.43 8.25
C SER A 384 14.81 -10.98 7.89
N LEU A 385 15.80 -11.39 8.68
CA LEU A 385 17.21 -11.10 8.42
C LEU A 385 17.68 -11.72 7.10
N ALA A 386 17.30 -12.97 6.80
CA ALA A 386 17.65 -13.63 5.55
C ALA A 386 17.13 -12.84 4.34
N MET A 387 15.84 -12.45 4.34
CA MET A 387 15.29 -11.61 3.27
C MET A 387 16.02 -10.25 3.18
N ALA A 388 16.33 -9.63 4.32
CA ALA A 388 17.05 -8.35 4.33
C ALA A 388 18.51 -8.47 3.80
N LEU A 389 19.19 -9.57 4.10
CA LEU A 389 20.53 -9.87 3.60
C LEU A 389 20.51 -10.16 2.09
N GLU A 390 19.48 -10.83 1.58
CA GLU A 390 19.32 -11.06 0.13
C GLU A 390 19.19 -9.74 -0.65
N VAL A 391 18.48 -8.72 -0.14
CA VAL A 391 18.43 -7.37 -0.75
C VAL A 391 19.83 -6.78 -0.93
N LEU A 392 20.72 -7.03 0.03
CA LEU A 392 22.10 -6.56 0.00
C LEU A 392 22.99 -7.43 -0.90
N GLY A 393 22.46 -8.48 -1.51
CA GLY A 393 23.21 -9.43 -2.31
C GLY A 393 24.04 -10.42 -1.49
N ILE A 394 23.77 -10.57 -0.19
CA ILE A 394 24.47 -11.56 0.63
C ILE A 394 23.95 -12.95 0.28
N LYS A 395 24.87 -13.85 -0.08
CA LYS A 395 24.55 -15.23 -0.43
C LYS A 395 24.32 -16.07 0.82
N ASN A 396 23.44 -17.06 0.70
CA ASN A 396 23.26 -18.09 1.71
C ASN A 396 24.60 -18.81 1.98
N PRO A 397 25.10 -18.81 3.24
CA PRO A 397 26.34 -19.49 3.62
C PRO A 397 26.33 -21.00 3.39
N ASP A 398 25.15 -21.62 3.37
CA ASP A 398 24.98 -23.05 3.09
C ASP A 398 23.80 -23.27 2.14
N GLN A 399 24.11 -23.45 0.86
CA GLN A 399 23.12 -23.66 -0.20
C GLN A 399 22.30 -24.95 -0.06
N LYS A 400 22.69 -25.88 0.83
CA LYS A 400 21.93 -27.11 1.10
C LYS A 400 20.78 -26.88 2.08
N LYS A 401 20.73 -25.71 2.72
CA LYS A 401 19.70 -25.32 3.70
C LYS A 401 18.96 -24.08 3.22
N GLN A 402 17.79 -23.83 3.79
CA GLN A 402 17.19 -22.51 3.72
C GLN A 402 18.13 -21.48 4.38
N PHE A 403 18.08 -20.22 3.95
CA PHE A 403 19.07 -19.23 4.35
C PHE A 403 18.99 -18.96 5.85
N GLU A 404 17.79 -18.79 6.40
CA GLU A 404 17.54 -18.63 7.83
C GLU A 404 17.98 -19.83 8.68
N ASP A 405 17.92 -21.06 8.15
CA ASP A 405 18.49 -22.25 8.80
C ASP A 405 20.02 -22.25 8.77
N ALA A 406 20.62 -21.82 7.66
CA ALA A 406 22.07 -21.68 7.53
C ALA A 406 22.62 -20.58 8.44
N LEU A 407 21.90 -19.47 8.57
CA LEU A 407 22.19 -18.36 9.47
C LEU A 407 22.17 -18.81 10.93
N GLU A 408 21.19 -19.63 11.30
CA GLU A 408 21.10 -20.20 12.63
C GLU A 408 22.29 -21.10 12.96
N ASP A 409 22.62 -22.01 12.05
CA ASP A 409 23.79 -22.87 12.14
C ASP A 409 25.09 -22.06 12.27
N TYR A 410 25.21 -21.01 11.46
CA TYR A 410 26.37 -20.13 11.47
C TYR A 410 26.49 -19.40 12.80
N GLY A 411 25.38 -18.86 13.32
CA GLY A 411 25.35 -18.19 14.62
C GLY A 411 25.80 -19.11 15.75
N ARG A 412 25.24 -20.33 15.82
CA ARG A 412 25.64 -21.35 16.83
C ARG A 412 27.12 -21.71 16.76
N LYS A 413 27.70 -21.77 15.56
CA LYS A 413 29.10 -22.19 15.34
C LYS A 413 30.10 -21.08 15.60
N ASN A 414 29.78 -19.85 15.21
CA ASN A 414 30.77 -18.77 15.10
C ASN A 414 30.60 -17.65 16.13
N ILE A 415 29.44 -17.55 16.80
CA ILE A 415 29.14 -16.44 17.71
C ILE A 415 29.16 -16.93 19.15
N ARG A 416 30.07 -16.38 19.93
CA ARG A 416 30.18 -16.69 21.35
C ARG A 416 28.93 -16.20 22.10
N TYR A 417 28.35 -17.09 22.92
CA TYR A 417 27.10 -16.83 23.65
C TYR A 417 25.93 -16.49 22.72
N TRP A 418 25.83 -17.21 21.59
CA TRP A 418 24.78 -17.05 20.60
C TRP A 418 23.38 -16.98 21.25
N ASN A 419 22.71 -15.85 21.04
CA ASN A 419 21.33 -15.65 21.40
C ASN A 419 20.60 -14.99 20.23
N ARG A 420 19.87 -15.79 19.44
CA ARG A 420 19.10 -15.33 18.29
C ARG A 420 18.23 -14.11 18.61
N GLU A 421 17.60 -14.11 19.79
CA GLU A 421 16.57 -13.12 20.18
C GLU A 421 17.21 -11.77 20.54
N SER A 422 18.52 -11.76 20.81
CA SER A 422 19.27 -10.54 21.13
C SER A 422 19.52 -9.70 19.87
N PRO A 423 19.21 -8.40 19.89
CA PRO A 423 19.64 -7.45 18.86
C PRO A 423 21.10 -6.98 19.04
N GLY A 424 21.85 -7.57 19.97
CA GLY A 424 23.25 -7.22 20.26
C GLY A 424 24.28 -8.02 19.48
N ASN A 425 25.56 -7.82 19.82
CA ASN A 425 26.71 -8.45 19.15
C ASN A 425 26.76 -9.98 19.30
N ASN A 426 26.10 -10.54 20.32
CA ASN A 426 25.97 -11.98 20.51
C ASN A 426 24.70 -12.57 19.87
N GLY A 427 23.91 -11.75 19.17
CA GLY A 427 22.69 -12.16 18.51
C GLY A 427 22.64 -11.76 17.04
N TRP A 428 21.44 -11.57 16.49
CA TRP A 428 21.24 -11.45 15.05
C TRP A 428 22.01 -10.27 14.42
N LYS A 429 22.26 -9.20 15.17
CA LYS A 429 23.07 -8.06 14.73
C LYS A 429 24.52 -8.48 14.49
N GLY A 430 25.15 -9.10 15.48
CA GLY A 430 26.54 -9.56 15.35
C GLY A 430 26.68 -10.64 14.29
N LEU A 431 25.65 -11.47 14.09
CA LEU A 431 25.56 -12.38 12.96
C LEU A 431 25.59 -11.63 11.63
N ALA A 432 24.71 -10.64 11.45
CA ALA A 432 24.67 -9.84 10.23
C ALA A 432 26.03 -9.19 9.96
N GLU A 433 26.63 -8.53 10.96
CA GLU A 433 27.91 -7.82 10.86
C GLU A 433 29.11 -8.74 10.60
N SER A 434 28.97 -10.06 10.82
CA SER A 434 30.01 -11.04 10.47
C SER A 434 29.98 -11.45 9.00
N LEU A 435 28.94 -11.06 8.26
CA LEU A 435 28.75 -11.40 6.86
C LEU A 435 29.24 -10.29 5.94
N TYR A 436 29.55 -10.67 4.71
CA TYR A 436 30.06 -9.77 3.68
C TYR A 436 29.64 -10.23 2.29
N VAL A 437 29.73 -9.32 1.32
CA VAL A 437 29.61 -9.62 -0.11
C VAL A 437 30.85 -9.11 -0.84
N LYS A 438 31.20 -9.75 -1.95
CA LYS A 438 32.20 -9.24 -2.89
C LYS A 438 31.50 -8.72 -4.14
N ILE A 439 31.70 -7.46 -4.48
CA ILE A 439 31.18 -6.83 -5.70
C ILE A 439 32.40 -6.33 -6.47
N ASP A 440 32.58 -6.81 -7.70
CA ASP A 440 33.74 -6.50 -8.56
C ASP A 440 35.09 -6.70 -7.85
N GLY A 441 35.19 -7.79 -7.06
CA GLY A 441 36.39 -8.14 -6.29
C GLY A 441 36.57 -7.35 -4.98
N GLN A 442 35.84 -6.24 -4.79
CA GLN A 442 35.87 -5.45 -3.56
C GLN A 442 34.98 -6.08 -2.49
N ARG A 443 35.51 -6.23 -1.27
CA ARG A 443 34.76 -6.69 -0.10
C ARG A 443 33.94 -5.54 0.49
N TYR A 444 32.69 -5.85 0.79
CA TYR A 444 31.77 -5.00 1.54
C TYR A 444 31.22 -5.79 2.73
N ASP A 445 31.46 -5.30 3.94
CA ASP A 445 30.91 -5.86 5.16
C ASP A 445 29.51 -5.32 5.40
N VAL A 446 28.67 -6.10 6.07
CA VAL A 446 27.36 -5.64 6.51
C VAL A 446 27.52 -4.79 7.76
N SER A 447 26.85 -3.64 7.80
CA SER A 447 26.74 -2.78 8.98
C SER A 447 25.30 -2.68 9.43
N VAL A 448 25.08 -2.60 10.75
CA VAL A 448 23.74 -2.47 11.35
C VAL A 448 23.65 -1.18 12.16
N LYS A 449 22.70 -0.32 11.79
CA LYS A 449 22.38 0.95 12.48
C LYS A 449 20.94 0.92 12.96
N PHE A 450 20.69 1.30 14.21
CA PHE A 450 19.33 1.50 14.70
C PHE A 450 18.88 2.95 14.46
N LEU A 451 17.79 3.13 13.71
CA LEU A 451 17.07 4.41 13.62
C LEU A 451 16.17 4.62 14.85
N LEU A 452 15.70 3.51 15.42
CA LEU A 452 15.03 3.46 16.69
C LEU A 452 15.68 2.38 17.55
N ASN A 453 16.21 2.76 18.70
CA ASN A 453 16.99 1.87 19.57
C ASN A 453 16.13 0.79 20.24
N PRO A 454 16.67 -0.41 20.48
CA PRO A 454 16.00 -1.44 21.25
C PRO A 454 15.51 -0.92 22.61
N GLY A 455 14.22 -1.12 22.89
CA GLY A 455 13.59 -0.69 24.14
C GLY A 455 12.95 0.69 24.09
N ALA A 456 13.06 1.43 22.98
CA ALA A 456 12.44 2.74 22.84
C ALA A 456 10.91 2.70 23.00
N ASN A 457 10.26 1.62 22.55
CA ASN A 457 8.83 1.37 22.74
C ASN A 457 7.95 2.57 22.37
N SER A 458 8.29 3.23 21.25
CA SER A 458 7.73 4.54 20.87
C SER A 458 6.74 4.40 19.71
N ARG A 459 5.75 5.29 19.67
CA ARG A 459 4.89 5.46 18.49
C ARG A 459 5.57 6.44 17.55
N MET A 460 5.55 6.16 16.25
CA MET A 460 6.18 7.02 15.25
C MET A 460 5.12 7.60 14.31
N PRO A 461 5.07 8.93 14.15
CA PRO A 461 4.16 9.55 13.18
C PRO A 461 4.57 9.18 11.76
N GLN A 462 3.64 9.25 10.80
CA GLN A 462 3.90 8.94 9.40
C GLN A 462 5.09 9.74 8.84
N ASP A 463 5.19 11.03 9.15
CA ASP A 463 6.28 11.88 8.69
C ASP A 463 7.66 11.38 9.13
N TRP A 464 7.78 10.72 10.30
CA TRP A 464 9.04 10.10 10.72
C TRP A 464 9.43 8.95 9.77
N TRP A 465 8.48 8.11 9.37
CA TRP A 465 8.73 7.04 8.39
C TRP A 465 9.15 7.62 7.04
N GLU A 466 8.42 8.62 6.55
CA GLU A 466 8.70 9.24 5.24
C GLU A 466 10.05 9.99 5.22
N THR A 467 10.43 10.65 6.31
CA THR A 467 11.64 11.51 6.35
C THR A 467 12.88 10.80 6.89
N THR A 468 12.72 9.74 7.68
CA THR A 468 13.85 9.05 8.33
C THR A 468 14.08 7.65 7.75
N VAL A 469 13.01 6.90 7.47
CA VAL A 469 13.11 5.48 7.07
C VAL A 469 13.14 5.32 5.54
N LEU A 470 12.29 6.04 4.81
CA LEU A 470 12.25 5.97 3.34
C LEU A 470 13.60 6.33 2.67
N PRO A 471 14.37 7.35 3.12
CA PRO A 471 15.66 7.66 2.51
C PRO A 471 16.67 6.51 2.61
N GLU A 472 16.61 5.70 3.67
CA GLU A 472 17.49 4.53 3.85
C GLU A 472 17.14 3.44 2.82
N LEU A 473 15.86 3.17 2.59
CA LEU A 473 15.41 2.25 1.53
C LEU A 473 15.79 2.74 0.13
N LYS A 474 15.62 4.05 -0.13
CA LYS A 474 16.05 4.69 -1.40
C LYS A 474 17.57 4.69 -1.60
N SER A 475 18.35 4.56 -0.53
CA SER A 475 19.80 4.41 -0.60
C SER A 475 20.23 2.97 -0.88
N GLY A 476 19.28 2.05 -1.05
CA GLY A 476 19.54 0.64 -1.29
C GLY A 476 19.89 -0.14 -0.02
N ASN A 477 19.65 0.43 1.17
CA ASN A 477 19.76 -0.30 2.43
C ASN A 477 18.54 -1.20 2.62
N SER A 478 18.67 -2.22 3.46
CA SER A 478 17.54 -3.07 3.86
C SER A 478 17.12 -2.78 5.28
N ILE A 479 15.84 -2.95 5.60
CA ILE A 479 15.31 -2.62 6.92
C ILE A 479 14.59 -3.82 7.51
N ILE A 480 14.91 -4.14 8.75
CA ILE A 480 14.06 -4.98 9.61
C ILE A 480 13.62 -4.17 10.81
N MET A 481 12.44 -4.47 11.33
CA MET A 481 11.85 -3.70 12.42
C MET A 481 11.09 -4.61 13.37
N SER A 482 10.98 -4.19 14.63
CA SER A 482 10.20 -4.90 15.62
C SER A 482 9.01 -4.11 16.13
N VAL A 483 7.86 -4.77 16.07
CA VAL A 483 6.62 -4.34 16.71
C VAL A 483 6.27 -5.38 17.78
N ARG A 484 6.37 -4.97 19.05
CA ARG A 484 6.02 -5.80 20.22
C ARG A 484 6.68 -7.19 20.26
N GLY A 485 7.93 -7.30 19.77
CA GLY A 485 8.68 -8.57 19.76
C GLY A 485 8.45 -9.43 18.52
N HIS A 486 7.49 -9.08 17.65
CA HIS A 486 7.45 -9.61 16.29
C HIS A 486 8.44 -8.84 15.41
N ILE A 487 9.10 -9.52 14.48
CA ILE A 487 10.14 -8.94 13.62
C ILE A 487 9.78 -9.23 12.17
N VAL A 488 9.79 -8.17 11.35
CA VAL A 488 9.43 -8.21 9.92
C VAL A 488 10.48 -7.48 9.10
N ARG A 489 10.55 -7.77 7.79
CA ARG A 489 11.29 -6.94 6.82
C ARG A 489 10.38 -5.83 6.32
N LEU A 490 10.89 -4.61 6.25
CA LEU A 490 10.21 -3.49 5.57
C LEU A 490 10.68 -3.42 4.12
N GLN A 491 9.75 -3.54 3.18
CA GLN A 491 10.05 -3.38 1.75
C GLN A 491 9.97 -1.93 1.30
N GLY A 492 8.97 -1.20 1.81
CA GLY A 492 8.62 0.10 1.29
C GLY A 492 7.45 0.72 2.04
N MET A 493 6.99 1.85 1.53
CA MET A 493 5.80 2.52 2.02
C MET A 493 5.08 3.21 0.86
N ASN A 494 3.76 3.32 0.97
CA ASN A 494 2.91 3.96 -0.01
C ASN A 494 1.88 4.86 0.71
N ASN A 495 0.91 5.39 -0.04
CA ASN A 495 -0.15 6.23 0.50
C ASN A 495 -1.12 5.48 1.46
N VAL A 496 -1.13 4.14 1.45
CA VAL A 496 -1.96 3.32 2.33
C VAL A 496 -1.24 2.99 3.63
N GLY A 497 0.06 2.71 3.57
CA GLY A 497 0.82 2.25 4.74
C GLY A 497 2.24 1.77 4.46
N LEU A 498 2.78 1.01 5.40
CA LEU A 498 4.03 0.28 5.25
C LEU A 498 3.79 -1.03 4.49
N VAL A 499 4.69 -1.40 3.58
CA VAL A 499 4.69 -2.69 2.86
C VAL A 499 5.77 -3.56 3.48
N VAL A 500 5.38 -4.71 4.03
CA VAL A 500 6.25 -5.57 4.83
C VAL A 500 6.23 -7.02 4.34
N ASP A 501 7.34 -7.72 4.54
CA ASP A 501 7.33 -9.17 4.58
C ASP A 501 7.27 -9.64 6.02
N ASP A 502 6.11 -10.18 6.37
CA ASP A 502 5.88 -10.81 7.65
C ASP A 502 6.27 -12.30 7.56
N PRO A 503 7.33 -12.74 8.26
CA PRO A 503 7.81 -14.11 8.16
C PRO A 503 6.85 -15.13 8.79
N ASN A 504 5.86 -14.72 9.58
CA ASN A 504 4.94 -15.61 10.29
C ASN A 504 3.55 -15.70 9.63
N GLY A 505 3.34 -14.97 8.53
CA GLY A 505 2.08 -14.93 7.77
C GLY A 505 1.41 -13.56 7.79
N LEU A 506 0.15 -13.48 7.37
CA LEU A 506 -0.53 -12.19 7.17
C LEU A 506 -1.01 -11.59 8.50
N ALA A 507 -0.13 -10.83 9.17
CA ALA A 507 -0.51 -10.04 10.34
C ALA A 507 -1.33 -8.80 9.95
N ASP A 508 -2.44 -8.57 10.63
CA ASP A 508 -3.23 -7.35 10.55
C ASP A 508 -2.95 -6.48 11.78
N LEU A 509 -2.26 -5.34 11.59
CA LEU A 509 -2.07 -4.38 12.67
C LEU A 509 -3.37 -3.68 13.09
N SER A 510 -4.45 -3.74 12.30
CA SER A 510 -5.72 -3.05 12.58
C SER A 510 -6.69 -3.82 13.46
N THR A 511 -6.57 -5.15 13.58
CA THR A 511 -7.35 -5.96 14.53
C THR A 511 -6.94 -5.74 15.98
N TYR A 512 -5.94 -4.88 16.21
CA TYR A 512 -5.33 -4.68 17.50
C TYR A 512 -5.93 -3.49 18.26
N GLY A 513 -6.61 -3.78 19.38
CA GLY A 513 -7.10 -2.80 20.34
C GLY A 513 -6.91 -3.25 21.79
N GLY A 514 -5.69 -3.15 22.35
CA GLY A 514 -5.48 -3.40 23.79
C GLY A 514 -4.11 -3.92 24.23
N SER A 515 -4.11 -4.76 25.25
CA SER A 515 -2.97 -5.46 25.87
C SER A 515 -2.74 -6.87 25.33
N ASP A 516 -3.45 -7.26 24.26
CA ASP A 516 -3.42 -8.62 23.73
C ASP A 516 -2.03 -9.05 23.17
N PRO A 517 -1.66 -10.34 23.28
CA PRO A 517 -0.41 -10.89 22.77
C PRO A 517 -0.31 -10.83 21.24
N ILE A 518 0.91 -10.99 20.69
CA ILE A 518 1.21 -11.06 19.24
C ILE A 518 0.22 -11.93 18.46
N THR A 519 -0.29 -13.00 19.07
CA THR A 519 -1.28 -13.91 18.47
C THR A 519 -2.57 -13.22 18.02
N ALA A 520 -2.95 -12.10 18.63
CA ALA A 520 -4.13 -11.34 18.23
C ALA A 520 -3.97 -10.63 16.87
N MET A 521 -2.73 -10.30 16.46
CA MET A 521 -2.46 -9.74 15.12
C MET A 521 -2.81 -10.71 13.99
N TYR A 522 -2.95 -12.00 14.30
CA TYR A 522 -3.24 -13.05 13.33
C TYR A 522 -4.65 -13.63 13.49
N SER A 523 -5.40 -13.21 14.52
CA SER A 523 -6.79 -13.62 14.71
C SER A 523 -7.71 -12.64 13.99
N THR A 524 -8.22 -13.03 12.82
CA THR A 524 -9.37 -12.34 12.24
C THR A 524 -10.63 -12.88 12.93
N ASN A 525 -11.25 -12.05 13.77
CA ASN A 525 -12.44 -12.31 14.61
C ASN A 525 -12.30 -13.20 15.87
N LYS A 526 -12.97 -12.73 16.95
CA LYS A 526 -13.17 -13.40 18.25
C LYS A 526 -14.03 -14.66 18.18
N GLU A 527 -14.66 -14.93 17.04
CA GLU A 527 -15.38 -16.17 16.80
C GLU A 527 -14.44 -17.15 16.08
N ARG A 528 -13.90 -18.06 16.90
CA ARG A 528 -13.18 -19.31 16.60
C ARG A 528 -12.97 -19.66 15.12
N THR A 529 -11.73 -20.10 14.85
CA THR A 529 -11.24 -20.92 13.71
C THR A 529 -10.84 -20.22 12.41
N ASN A 530 -9.80 -19.38 12.44
CA ASN A 530 -8.89 -19.31 11.30
C ASN A 530 -7.46 -18.93 11.74
N TYR A 531 -6.73 -19.93 12.26
CA TYR A 531 -5.27 -20.02 12.12
C TYR A 531 -4.86 -20.23 10.64
N ALA A 532 -5.57 -19.62 9.69
CA ALA A 532 -5.29 -19.71 8.26
C ALA A 532 -4.29 -18.63 7.82
N ASN A 533 -4.24 -17.50 8.54
CA ASN A 533 -3.30 -16.39 8.25
C ASN A 533 -2.01 -16.48 9.08
N ALA A 534 -2.07 -17.00 10.31
CA ALA A 534 -0.90 -17.47 11.05
C ALA A 534 -0.70 -18.95 10.77
N ASN A 535 0.53 -19.39 10.49
CA ASN A 535 0.90 -20.79 10.19
C ASN A 535 0.61 -21.28 8.76
N ALA A 536 0.30 -20.40 7.81
CA ALA A 536 0.35 -20.77 6.40
C ALA A 536 1.81 -21.15 6.05
N LYS A 537 2.06 -22.42 5.72
CA LYS A 537 3.32 -22.84 5.09
C LYS A 537 3.29 -22.49 3.61
N GLU A 538 4.46 -22.45 2.98
CA GLU A 538 4.49 -22.34 1.53
C GLU A 538 3.66 -23.47 0.88
N GLY A 539 2.62 -23.08 0.12
CA GLY A 539 1.71 -23.99 -0.57
C GLY A 539 0.52 -24.53 0.24
N SER A 540 0.36 -24.20 1.53
CA SER A 540 -0.71 -24.78 2.36
C SER A 540 -1.99 -23.96 2.47
N VAL A 541 -2.00 -22.73 1.95
CA VAL A 541 -3.15 -21.81 1.95
C VAL A 541 -3.10 -21.03 0.63
N GLY A 542 -4.24 -20.62 0.07
CA GLY A 542 -4.31 -19.87 -1.20
C GLY A 542 -3.34 -18.67 -1.23
N GLU A 543 -2.91 -18.26 -2.42
CA GLU A 543 -1.82 -17.28 -2.65
C GLU A 543 -1.87 -16.01 -1.77
N GLY A 544 -3.03 -15.62 -1.24
CA GLY A 544 -3.23 -14.45 -0.37
C GLY A 544 -2.96 -14.63 1.14
N ALA A 545 -2.43 -15.77 1.61
CA ALA A 545 -2.12 -16.00 3.03
C ALA A 545 -0.61 -15.94 3.37
N LYS A 546 0.23 -15.75 2.35
CA LYS A 546 1.67 -15.53 2.51
C LYS A 546 1.84 -14.13 3.08
N GLY A 547 2.59 -13.93 4.15
CA GLY A 547 2.86 -12.60 4.73
C GLY A 547 3.69 -11.68 3.84
N GLU A 548 3.81 -12.01 2.56
CA GLU A 548 4.53 -11.32 1.49
C GLU A 548 3.75 -10.07 1.06
N ASP A 549 4.47 -8.98 0.78
CA ASP A 549 3.89 -7.74 0.26
C ASP A 549 2.71 -7.20 1.12
N ASN A 550 2.71 -7.52 2.42
CA ASN A 550 1.62 -7.21 3.34
C ASN A 550 1.56 -5.70 3.64
N VAL A 551 0.39 -5.10 3.51
CA VAL A 551 0.20 -3.67 3.75
C VAL A 551 -0.32 -3.43 5.15
N TRP A 552 0.48 -2.75 5.95
CA TRP A 552 0.15 -2.26 7.28
C TRP A 552 -0.36 -0.83 7.22
N PRO A 553 -1.67 -0.57 7.38
CA PRO A 553 -2.25 0.74 7.13
C PRO A 553 -1.69 1.82 8.07
N TRP A 554 -1.53 3.05 7.59
CA TRP A 554 -1.01 4.17 8.38
C TRP A 554 -1.74 4.39 9.70
N ARG A 555 -3.08 4.30 9.69
CA ARG A 555 -3.92 4.38 10.89
C ARG A 555 -3.51 3.39 11.99
N SER A 556 -2.95 2.24 11.62
CA SER A 556 -2.45 1.25 12.57
C SER A 556 -1.00 1.51 12.91
N VAL A 557 -0.14 1.76 11.91
CA VAL A 557 1.30 2.00 12.06
C VAL A 557 1.61 3.10 13.09
N VAL A 558 0.91 4.23 13.01
CA VAL A 558 1.13 5.38 13.91
C VAL A 558 0.66 5.12 15.35
N ASN A 559 -0.25 4.16 15.53
CA ASN A 559 -0.81 3.82 16.84
C ASN A 559 -0.06 2.69 17.56
N HIS A 560 0.82 1.97 16.84
CA HIS A 560 1.62 0.89 17.40
C HIS A 560 2.93 1.39 18.01
N LYS A 561 3.34 0.75 19.10
CA LYS A 561 4.65 0.97 19.70
C LYS A 561 5.68 0.09 19.00
N TRP A 562 6.72 0.73 18.50
CA TRP A 562 7.86 0.12 17.84
C TRP A 562 8.97 -0.08 18.85
N TRP A 563 9.50 -1.30 18.91
CA TRP A 563 10.58 -1.64 19.84
C TRP A 563 11.94 -1.21 19.30
N TRP A 564 12.12 -1.31 17.99
CA TRP A 564 13.29 -0.83 17.27
C TRP A 564 13.06 -0.88 15.75
N VAL A 565 13.87 -0.11 15.02
CA VAL A 565 13.96 -0.12 13.55
C VAL A 565 15.44 -0.14 13.20
N ALA A 566 15.86 -1.18 12.48
CA ALA A 566 17.26 -1.44 12.16
C ALA A 566 17.49 -1.41 10.65
N VAL A 567 18.52 -0.66 10.25
CA VAL A 567 19.00 -0.54 8.88
C VAL A 567 20.23 -1.42 8.74
N LEU A 568 20.22 -2.25 7.71
CA LEU A 568 21.36 -3.02 7.24
C LEU A 568 21.89 -2.37 5.97
N SER A 569 23.18 -2.05 5.97
CA SER A 569 23.86 -1.42 4.84
C SER A 569 25.15 -2.16 4.50
N LEU A 570 25.65 -1.93 3.29
CA LEU A 570 26.98 -2.39 2.88
C LEU A 570 27.99 -1.28 3.10
N VAL A 571 29.06 -1.58 3.83
CA VAL A 571 30.19 -0.67 4.04
C VAL A 571 31.41 -1.29 3.40
N LYS A 572 32.14 -0.50 2.62
CA LYS A 572 33.38 -0.96 2.00
C LYS A 572 34.38 -1.31 3.09
N SER A 573 34.92 -2.53 3.05
CA SER A 573 35.99 -2.93 3.96
C SER A 573 37.24 -2.11 3.66
N ASN A 574 37.89 -1.59 4.71
CA ASN A 574 39.16 -0.88 4.61
C ASN A 574 40.31 -1.81 4.26
#